data_AF-A0A938BG61-F1
#
_entry.id   AF-A0A938BG61-F1
#
_cell.length_a   1.000
_cell.length_b   1.000
_cell.length_c   1.000
_cell.angle_alpha   90.00
_cell.angle_beta   90.00
_cell.angle_gamma   90.00
#
_symmetry.space_group_name_H-M   'P 1'
#
loop_
_entity.id
_entity.type
_entity.pdbx_description
1 polymer ?
#
loop_
_entity_poly.entity_id
_entity_poly.type
_entity_poly.pdbx_seq_one_letter_code
_entity_poly.pdbx_strand_id
1 'polypeptide(L)'
;MANGKTKAKAKKIISSPLSFTFKANNGETYKVTPKEKRFCEMILETNGNGTVSALESYDIPNKELCKTPYSMLNVENKKKRKAAENVAATIAHRELRKVKIRKYIDYLLDQYGFTDDKVKLEHFKLMNQDKSLTDKARGIEMYYKIKGKFEDKGNEGEIKEFFEGIRNLVKEYEHKGQHDRSA
;
A
#
# COMPACT_ATOMS: atom_id res chain seq x y z
N MET A 1 -11.23 21.36 -68.10
CA MET A 1 -10.91 21.72 -66.70
C MET A 1 -11.20 20.50 -65.83
N ALA A 2 -10.17 19.80 -65.35
CA ALA A 2 -10.32 18.56 -64.58
C ALA A 2 -10.29 18.87 -63.07
N ASN A 3 -11.38 18.57 -62.36
CA ASN A 3 -11.48 18.74 -60.91
C ASN A 3 -11.13 17.42 -60.21
N GLY A 4 -9.91 17.36 -59.65
CA GLY A 4 -9.42 16.23 -58.86
C GLY A 4 -10.04 16.21 -57.46
N LYS A 5 -10.80 15.15 -57.16
CA LYS A 5 -11.30 14.87 -55.80
C LYS A 5 -10.21 14.16 -54.99
N THR A 6 -9.56 14.85 -54.08
CA THR A 6 -8.65 14.25 -53.08
C THR A 6 -9.47 13.59 -51.97
N LYS A 7 -9.48 12.24 -51.96
CA LYS A 7 -10.01 11.44 -50.85
C LYS A 7 -9.03 11.52 -49.66
N ALA A 8 -9.43 12.18 -48.58
CA ALA A 8 -8.71 12.11 -47.32
C ALA A 8 -8.76 10.68 -46.76
N LYS A 9 -7.60 10.05 -46.61
CA LYS A 9 -7.47 8.74 -45.96
C LYS A 9 -7.68 8.91 -44.45
N ALA A 10 -8.73 8.29 -43.91
CA ALA A 10 -8.98 8.25 -42.47
C ALA A 10 -7.79 7.58 -41.76
N LYS A 11 -7.13 8.32 -40.86
CA LYS A 11 -6.13 7.77 -39.94
C LYS A 11 -6.82 6.74 -39.04
N LYS A 12 -6.39 5.48 -39.13
CA LYS A 12 -6.82 4.40 -38.24
C LYS A 12 -6.33 4.73 -36.83
N ILE A 13 -7.22 5.25 -35.99
CA ILE A 13 -6.96 5.46 -34.56
C ILE A 13 -6.79 4.07 -33.96
N ILE A 14 -5.57 3.72 -33.60
CA ILE A 14 -5.27 2.49 -32.86
C ILE A 14 -5.86 2.73 -31.46
N SER A 15 -7.05 2.21 -31.22
CA SER A 15 -7.69 2.31 -29.90
C SER A 15 -6.79 1.60 -28.90
N SER A 16 -6.32 2.32 -27.89
CA SER A 16 -5.66 1.73 -26.73
C SER A 16 -6.48 0.53 -26.23
N PRO A 17 -5.85 -0.55 -25.76
CA PRO A 17 -6.60 -1.71 -25.28
C PRO A 17 -7.61 -1.25 -24.21
N LEU A 18 -8.89 -1.50 -24.47
CA LEU A 18 -10.03 -1.11 -23.60
C LEU A 18 -9.95 -1.70 -22.19
N SER A 19 -8.98 -2.58 -21.95
CA SER A 19 -8.82 -3.36 -20.75
C SER A 19 -7.49 -4.10 -20.73
N PHE A 20 -6.96 -4.32 -19.54
CA PHE A 20 -5.82 -5.17 -19.24
C PHE A 20 -6.30 -6.46 -18.57
N THR A 21 -5.72 -7.60 -18.93
CA THR A 21 -6.05 -8.91 -18.38
C THR A 21 -4.84 -9.45 -17.62
N PHE A 22 -5.04 -10.05 -16.44
CA PHE A 22 -3.99 -10.67 -15.65
C PHE A 22 -4.46 -11.99 -15.03
N LYS A 23 -3.51 -12.87 -14.74
CA LYS A 23 -3.75 -14.11 -14.00
C LYS A 23 -3.36 -13.88 -12.54
N ALA A 24 -4.32 -13.99 -11.63
CA ALA A 24 -4.11 -13.80 -10.20
C ALA A 24 -3.48 -15.05 -9.55
N ASN A 25 -3.06 -14.92 -8.29
CA ASN A 25 -2.35 -15.98 -7.55
C ASN A 25 -3.23 -17.21 -7.28
N ASN A 26 -4.55 -17.07 -7.34
CA ASN A 26 -5.50 -18.19 -7.29
C ASN A 26 -5.68 -18.91 -8.63
N GLY A 27 -4.89 -18.55 -9.65
CA GLY A 27 -4.95 -19.12 -11.00
C GLY A 27 -6.07 -18.57 -11.89
N GLU A 28 -6.99 -17.78 -11.34
CA GLU A 28 -8.09 -17.18 -12.09
C GLU A 28 -7.63 -15.97 -12.91
N THR A 29 -8.33 -15.71 -14.01
CA THR A 29 -8.02 -14.58 -14.90
C THR A 29 -9.03 -13.46 -14.71
N TYR A 30 -8.52 -12.25 -14.51
CA TYR A 30 -9.31 -11.05 -14.26
C TYR A 30 -9.00 -9.97 -15.29
N LYS A 31 -9.97 -9.07 -15.49
CA LYS A 31 -9.90 -7.98 -16.46
C LYS A 31 -10.16 -6.63 -15.77
N VAL A 32 -9.23 -5.70 -15.89
CA VAL A 32 -9.32 -4.34 -15.34
C VAL A 32 -9.30 -3.30 -16.44
N THR A 33 -10.01 -2.19 -16.25
CA THR A 33 -9.95 -1.05 -17.17
C THR A 33 -8.65 -0.26 -16.98
N PRO A 34 -8.24 0.60 -17.93
CA PRO A 34 -7.06 1.45 -17.76
C PRO A 34 -7.11 2.34 -16.50
N LYS A 35 -8.28 2.89 -16.15
CA LYS A 35 -8.45 3.71 -14.94
C LYS A 35 -8.33 2.87 -13.66
N GLU A 36 -8.94 1.69 -13.65
CA GLU A 36 -8.81 0.73 -12.55
C GLU A 36 -7.37 0.25 -12.38
N LYS A 37 -6.65 0.00 -13.49
CA LYS A 37 -5.23 -0.35 -13.47
C LYS A 37 -4.41 0.78 -12.84
N ARG A 38 -4.57 2.02 -13.31
CA ARG A 38 -3.87 3.19 -12.75
C ARG A 38 -4.19 3.38 -11.27
N PHE A 39 -5.45 3.16 -10.88
CA PHE A 39 -5.86 3.21 -9.48
C PHE A 39 -5.10 2.20 -8.61
N CYS A 40 -4.98 0.95 -9.06
CA CYS A 40 -4.20 -0.06 -8.33
C CYS A 40 -2.71 0.29 -8.26
N GLU A 41 -2.11 0.80 -9.34
CA GLU A 41 -0.70 1.25 -9.33
C GLU A 41 -0.50 2.40 -8.34
N MET A 42 -1.40 3.39 -8.33
CA MET A 42 -1.34 4.52 -7.40
C MET A 42 -1.50 4.10 -5.93
N ILE A 43 -2.24 3.03 -5.64
CA ILE A 43 -2.35 2.51 -4.26
C ILE A 43 -0.96 2.14 -3.72
N LEU A 44 -0.12 1.53 -4.55
CA LEU A 44 1.24 1.17 -4.15
C LEU A 44 2.13 2.42 -4.04
N GLU A 45 2.04 3.35 -5.00
CA GLU A 45 2.82 4.60 -4.96
C GLU A 45 2.46 5.51 -3.76
N THR A 46 1.21 5.44 -3.27
CA THR A 46 0.68 6.29 -2.19
C THR A 46 0.61 5.58 -0.84
N ASN A 47 1.32 4.47 -0.68
CA ASN A 47 1.35 3.68 0.57
C ASN A 47 -0.05 3.30 1.09
N GLY A 48 -0.93 2.89 0.19
CA GLY A 48 -2.27 2.42 0.53
C GLY A 48 -3.33 3.52 0.64
N ASN A 49 -3.02 4.79 0.34
CA ASN A 49 -4.00 5.86 0.41
C ASN A 49 -4.97 5.82 -0.80
N GLY A 50 -6.08 5.12 -0.61
CA GLY A 50 -7.11 4.97 -1.64
C GLY A 50 -7.70 6.30 -2.13
N THR A 51 -7.89 7.29 -1.26
CA THR A 51 -8.47 8.59 -1.63
C THR A 51 -7.54 9.36 -2.57
N VAL A 52 -6.25 9.43 -2.25
CA VAL A 52 -5.23 10.06 -3.12
C VAL A 52 -5.11 9.29 -4.43
N SER A 53 -5.10 7.95 -4.37
CA SER A 53 -5.08 7.10 -5.56
C SER A 53 -6.27 7.37 -6.49
N ALA A 54 -7.46 7.59 -5.93
CA ALA A 54 -8.65 7.92 -6.71
C ALA A 54 -8.58 9.33 -7.33
N LEU A 55 -8.05 10.33 -6.62
CA LEU A 55 -7.82 11.68 -7.16
C LEU A 55 -6.90 11.63 -8.38
N GLU A 56 -5.83 10.85 -8.33
CA GLU A 56 -4.87 10.76 -9.44
C GLU A 56 -5.41 9.93 -10.62
N SER A 57 -6.23 8.91 -10.34
CA SER A 57 -6.62 7.91 -11.36
C SER A 57 -7.94 8.19 -12.07
N TYR A 58 -8.81 9.01 -11.47
CA TYR A 58 -10.13 9.31 -12.00
C TYR A 58 -10.32 10.80 -12.30
N ASP A 59 -11.33 11.08 -13.13
CA ASP A 59 -11.72 12.45 -13.50
C ASP A 59 -12.67 13.00 -12.42
N ILE A 60 -12.07 13.52 -11.35
CA ILE A 60 -12.80 14.11 -10.23
C ILE A 60 -12.79 15.63 -10.36
N PRO A 61 -13.95 16.29 -10.37
CA PRO A 61 -14.03 17.75 -10.44
C PRO A 61 -13.24 18.42 -9.32
N ASN A 62 -12.52 19.50 -9.65
CA ASN A 62 -11.72 20.28 -8.71
C ASN A 62 -10.58 19.52 -8.01
N LYS A 63 -10.16 18.36 -8.52
CA LYS A 63 -9.05 17.59 -7.91
C LYS A 63 -7.73 18.37 -7.80
N GLU A 64 -7.48 19.32 -8.71
CA GLU A 64 -6.28 20.16 -8.68
C GLU A 64 -6.19 21.02 -7.40
N LEU A 65 -7.33 21.37 -6.78
CA LEU A 65 -7.34 22.07 -5.49
C LEU A 65 -6.74 21.22 -4.35
N CYS A 66 -6.70 19.90 -4.49
CA CYS A 66 -6.11 19.00 -3.49
C CYS A 66 -4.58 19.09 -3.47
N LYS A 67 -3.95 19.57 -4.56
CA LYS A 67 -2.50 19.82 -4.64
C LYS A 67 -2.08 21.13 -4.00
N THR A 68 -3.02 22.05 -3.80
CA THR A 68 -2.75 23.37 -3.21
C THR A 68 -2.75 23.27 -1.68
N PRO A 69 -1.78 23.88 -0.96
CA PRO A 69 -1.81 23.95 0.50
C PRO A 69 -3.12 24.53 1.02
N TYR A 70 -3.71 23.90 2.03
CA TYR A 70 -5.04 24.28 2.53
C TYR A 70 -5.10 25.74 3.03
N SER A 71 -3.98 26.25 3.55
CA SER A 71 -3.83 27.64 4.01
C SER A 71 -3.94 28.66 2.88
N MET A 72 -3.60 28.28 1.64
CA MET A 72 -3.63 29.16 0.46
C MET A 72 -5.00 29.20 -0.23
N LEU A 73 -5.97 28.41 0.25
CA LEU A 73 -7.31 28.35 -0.33
C LEU A 73 -8.25 29.36 0.33
N ASN A 74 -9.02 30.07 -0.49
CA ASN A 74 -10.17 30.83 -0.02
C ASN A 74 -11.30 29.90 0.50
N VAL A 75 -12.29 30.47 1.17
CA VAL A 75 -13.39 29.70 1.80
C VAL A 75 -14.16 28.85 0.79
N GLU A 76 -14.40 29.38 -0.42
CA GLU A 76 -15.12 28.67 -1.47
C GLU A 76 -14.32 27.46 -1.99
N ASN A 77 -13.04 27.65 -2.29
CA ASN A 77 -12.15 26.60 -2.78
C ASN A 77 -11.90 25.53 -1.72
N LYS A 78 -11.90 25.88 -0.43
CA LYS A 78 -11.89 24.88 0.66
C LYS A 78 -13.10 23.96 0.61
N LYS A 79 -14.29 24.50 0.36
CA LYS A 79 -15.53 23.70 0.19
C LYS A 79 -15.43 22.79 -1.04
N LYS A 80 -14.98 23.32 -2.19
CA LYS A 80 -14.81 22.54 -3.43
C LYS A 80 -13.78 21.42 -3.29
N ARG A 81 -12.65 21.69 -2.62
CA ARG A 81 -11.63 20.68 -2.30
C ARG A 81 -12.22 19.56 -1.45
N LYS A 82 -12.92 19.89 -0.37
CA LYS A 82 -13.56 18.88 0.50
C LYS A 82 -14.57 18.03 -0.26
N ALA A 83 -15.34 18.63 -1.17
CA ALA A 83 -16.25 17.87 -2.03
C ALA A 83 -15.50 16.90 -2.95
N ALA A 84 -14.39 17.32 -3.56
CA ALA A 84 -13.54 16.45 -4.38
C ALA A 84 -12.96 15.27 -3.58
N GLU A 85 -12.43 15.54 -2.38
CA GLU A 85 -11.91 14.51 -1.46
C GLU A 85 -12.99 13.50 -1.07
N ASN A 86 -14.22 13.94 -0.79
CA ASN A 86 -15.35 13.06 -0.46
C ASN A 86 -15.75 12.15 -1.64
N VAL A 87 -15.79 12.72 -2.85
CA VAL A 87 -16.07 11.94 -4.08
C VAL A 87 -14.97 10.91 -4.29
N ALA A 88 -13.70 11.30 -4.15
CA ALA A 88 -12.56 10.40 -4.26
C ALA A 88 -12.59 9.27 -3.23
N ALA A 89 -12.91 9.57 -1.97
CA ALA A 89 -13.03 8.58 -0.91
C ALA A 89 -14.15 7.57 -1.22
N THR A 90 -15.27 8.04 -1.75
CA THR A 90 -16.41 7.18 -2.15
C THR A 90 -16.02 6.27 -3.32
N ILE A 91 -15.32 6.80 -4.33
CA ILE A 91 -14.79 6.02 -5.45
C ILE A 91 -13.81 4.98 -4.92
N ALA A 92 -12.84 5.37 -4.10
CA ALA A 92 -11.85 4.47 -3.54
C ALA A 92 -12.50 3.32 -2.76
N HIS A 93 -13.45 3.62 -1.87
CA HIS A 93 -14.19 2.61 -1.12
C HIS A 93 -14.94 1.63 -2.03
N ARG A 94 -15.59 2.13 -3.09
CA ARG A 94 -16.29 1.30 -4.07
C ARG A 94 -15.33 0.41 -4.87
N GLU A 95 -14.22 0.97 -5.35
CA GLU A 95 -13.22 0.23 -6.13
C GLU A 95 -12.55 -0.85 -5.30
N LEU A 96 -12.14 -0.54 -4.07
CA LEU A 96 -11.50 -1.48 -3.14
C LEU A 96 -12.42 -2.63 -2.70
N ARG A 97 -13.73 -2.55 -2.93
CA ARG A 97 -14.67 -3.66 -2.69
C ARG A 97 -14.78 -4.64 -3.85
N LYS A 98 -14.32 -4.26 -5.05
CA LYS A 98 -14.38 -5.15 -6.21
C LYS A 98 -13.31 -6.23 -6.10
N VAL A 99 -13.71 -7.50 -6.24
CA VAL A 99 -12.80 -8.66 -6.15
C VAL A 99 -11.64 -8.53 -7.13
N LYS A 100 -11.91 -8.18 -8.39
CA LYS A 100 -10.88 -7.98 -9.42
C LYS A 100 -9.83 -6.93 -9.08
N ILE A 101 -10.20 -5.88 -8.33
CA ILE A 101 -9.30 -4.80 -7.92
C ILE A 101 -8.38 -5.30 -6.82
N ARG A 102 -8.93 -5.95 -5.80
CA ARG A 102 -8.15 -6.58 -4.73
C ARG A 102 -7.14 -7.59 -5.30
N LYS A 103 -7.62 -8.48 -6.18
CA LYS A 103 -6.76 -9.47 -6.83
C LYS A 103 -5.66 -8.84 -7.67
N TYR A 104 -5.91 -7.67 -8.28
CA TYR A 104 -4.88 -6.97 -9.04
C TYR A 104 -3.87 -6.29 -8.13
N ILE A 105 -4.29 -5.74 -6.99
CA ILE A 105 -3.39 -5.21 -5.96
C ILE A 105 -2.51 -6.34 -5.40
N ASP A 106 -3.10 -7.50 -5.06
CA ASP A 106 -2.35 -8.67 -4.58
C ASP A 106 -1.31 -9.13 -5.62
N TYR A 107 -1.72 -9.18 -6.90
CA TYR A 107 -0.82 -9.49 -8.01
C TYR A 107 0.34 -8.49 -8.10
N LEU A 108 0.07 -7.18 -8.00
CA LEU A 108 1.12 -6.17 -8.00
C LEU A 108 2.05 -6.32 -6.80
N LEU A 109 1.51 -6.47 -5.59
CA LEU A 109 2.29 -6.66 -4.37
C LEU A 109 3.25 -7.86 -4.49
N ASP A 110 2.79 -8.97 -5.06
CA ASP A 110 3.63 -10.13 -5.35
C ASP A 110 4.76 -9.80 -6.35
N GLN A 111 4.45 -9.08 -7.44
CA GLN A 111 5.46 -8.61 -8.40
C GLN A 111 6.53 -7.71 -7.75
N TYR A 112 6.14 -6.86 -6.81
CA TYR A 112 7.07 -6.02 -6.03
C TYR A 112 7.79 -6.80 -4.92
N GLY A 113 7.45 -8.07 -4.70
CA GLY A 113 8.07 -8.91 -3.69
C GLY A 113 7.51 -8.74 -2.28
N PHE A 114 6.35 -8.11 -2.11
CA PHE A 114 5.60 -8.09 -0.86
C PHE A 114 4.81 -9.40 -0.68
N THR A 115 5.51 -10.52 -0.73
CA THR A 115 4.97 -11.84 -0.38
C THR A 115 5.21 -12.14 1.08
N ASP A 116 4.31 -12.89 1.72
CA ASP A 116 4.48 -13.33 3.10
C ASP A 116 5.85 -13.98 3.34
N ASP A 117 6.33 -14.77 2.39
CA ASP A 117 7.61 -15.46 2.53
C ASP A 117 8.81 -14.53 2.44
N LYS A 118 8.75 -13.48 1.59
CA LYS A 118 9.76 -12.43 1.56
C LYS A 118 9.70 -11.52 2.79
N VAL A 119 8.50 -11.18 3.28
CA VAL A 119 8.33 -10.42 4.53
C VAL A 119 8.87 -11.20 5.73
N LYS A 120 8.59 -12.52 5.80
CA LYS A 120 9.18 -13.41 6.79
C LYS A 120 10.70 -13.45 6.65
N LEU A 121 11.24 -13.57 5.43
CA LEU A 121 12.68 -13.62 5.20
C LEU A 121 13.37 -12.34 5.68
N GLU A 122 12.79 -11.16 5.39
CA GLU A 122 13.31 -9.89 5.91
C GLU A 122 13.19 -9.80 7.44
N HIS A 123 12.09 -10.28 8.04
CA HIS A 123 11.98 -10.43 9.50
C HIS A 123 13.09 -11.33 10.07
N PHE A 124 13.37 -12.46 9.44
CA PHE A 124 14.45 -13.36 9.85
C PHE A 124 15.83 -12.71 9.71
N LYS A 125 16.05 -11.89 8.66
CA LYS A 125 17.29 -11.11 8.52
C LYS A 125 17.46 -10.12 9.66
N LEU A 126 16.43 -9.34 10.00
CA LEU A 126 16.47 -8.42 11.15
C LEU A 126 16.78 -9.17 12.46
N MET A 127 16.11 -10.31 12.69
CA MET A 127 16.38 -11.15 13.87
C MET A 127 17.84 -11.64 13.93
N ASN A 128 18.45 -11.94 12.78
CA ASN A 128 19.79 -12.53 12.69
C ASN A 128 20.92 -11.49 12.57
N GLN A 129 20.67 -10.31 11.99
CA GLN A 129 21.71 -9.33 11.65
C GLN A 129 21.89 -8.24 12.70
N ASP A 130 20.86 -7.87 13.46
CA ASP A 130 20.98 -6.72 14.36
C ASP A 130 21.75 -7.03 15.64
N LYS A 131 22.56 -6.06 16.09
CA LYS A 131 23.10 -6.04 17.46
C LYS A 131 22.07 -5.49 18.46
N SER A 132 21.04 -4.81 17.97
CA SER A 132 19.94 -4.22 18.75
C SER A 132 18.96 -5.32 19.18
N LEU A 133 18.98 -5.66 20.46
CA LEU A 133 18.06 -6.63 21.05
C LEU A 133 16.60 -6.16 20.97
N THR A 134 16.37 -4.84 20.92
CA THR A 134 15.03 -4.25 20.78
C THR A 134 14.41 -4.55 19.42
N ASP A 135 15.18 -4.44 18.33
CA ASP A 135 14.68 -4.72 16.98
C ASP A 135 14.41 -6.22 16.78
N LYS A 136 15.23 -7.08 17.42
CA LYS A 136 14.95 -8.53 17.49
C LYS A 136 13.67 -8.84 18.24
N ALA A 137 13.47 -8.24 19.41
CA ALA A 137 12.26 -8.44 20.21
C ALA A 137 11.00 -8.02 19.43
N ARG A 138 11.07 -6.91 18.69
CA ARG A 138 9.98 -6.42 17.84
C ARG A 138 9.73 -7.34 16.64
N GLY A 139 10.79 -7.82 15.98
CA GLY A 139 10.68 -8.80 14.89
C GLY A 139 10.04 -10.12 15.34
N ILE A 140 10.43 -10.61 16.52
CA ILE A 140 9.82 -11.79 17.15
C ILE A 140 8.33 -11.54 17.44
N GLU A 141 8.00 -10.41 18.09
CA GLU A 141 6.62 -10.04 18.40
C GLU A 141 5.73 -10.01 17.14
N MET A 142 6.20 -9.36 16.07
CA MET A 142 5.45 -9.27 14.81
C MET A 142 5.31 -10.63 14.12
N TYR A 143 6.36 -11.47 14.13
CA TYR A 143 6.30 -12.83 13.57
C TYR A 143 5.26 -13.72 14.26
N TYR A 144 5.22 -13.72 15.60
CA TYR A 144 4.25 -14.53 16.35
C TYR A 144 2.82 -14.00 16.25
N LYS A 145 2.63 -12.67 16.13
CA LYS A 145 1.31 -12.07 15.80
C LYS A 145 0.80 -12.53 14.44
N ILE A 146 1.65 -12.55 13.41
CA ILE A 146 1.29 -13.01 12.06
C ILE A 146 0.88 -14.50 12.05
N LYS A 147 1.48 -15.33 12.90
CA LYS A 147 1.18 -16.76 12.99
C LYS A 147 -0.13 -17.10 13.71
N GLY A 148 -0.88 -16.11 14.20
CA GLY A 148 -2.12 -16.34 14.95
C GLY A 148 -1.92 -17.11 16.26
N LYS A 149 -0.67 -17.22 16.74
CA LYS A 149 -0.35 -17.84 18.03
C LYS A 149 -0.61 -16.92 19.22
N PHE A 150 -0.94 -15.66 18.95
CA PHE A 150 -1.57 -14.76 19.89
C PHE A 150 -3.06 -14.72 19.56
N GLU A 151 -3.86 -15.52 20.25
CA GLU A 151 -5.30 -15.30 20.24
C GLU A 151 -5.58 -14.02 21.04
N ASP A 152 -6.17 -13.03 20.36
CA ASP A 152 -6.70 -11.84 21.00
C ASP A 152 -7.73 -12.28 22.06
N LYS A 153 -7.52 -11.83 23.30
CA LYS A 153 -8.43 -11.89 24.47
C LYS A 153 -8.26 -13.13 25.37
N GLY A 154 -7.18 -13.16 26.13
CA GLY A 154 -7.08 -14.01 27.33
C GLY A 154 -5.84 -13.72 28.16
N ASN A 155 -4.69 -13.58 27.50
CA ASN A 155 -3.39 -13.60 28.18
C ASN A 155 -2.62 -12.28 28.03
N GLU A 156 -3.30 -11.14 27.92
CA GLU A 156 -2.63 -9.84 27.73
C GLU A 156 -1.67 -9.49 28.90
N GLY A 157 -1.97 -9.99 30.11
CA GLY A 157 -1.11 -9.88 31.29
C GLY A 157 0.17 -10.73 31.16
N GLU A 158 0.04 -12.02 30.88
CA GLU A 158 1.19 -12.93 30.71
C GLU A 158 2.08 -12.51 29.53
N ILE A 159 1.47 -11.99 28.46
CA ILE A 159 2.19 -11.47 27.30
C ILE A 159 2.97 -10.21 27.67
N LYS A 160 2.36 -9.27 28.40
CA LYS A 160 3.07 -8.09 28.91
C LYS A 160 4.19 -8.49 29.85
N GLU A 161 3.98 -9.44 30.75
CA GLU A 161 5.01 -9.95 31.65
C GLU A 161 6.15 -10.64 30.91
N PHE A 162 5.86 -11.46 29.90
CA PHE A 162 6.88 -12.10 29.07
C PHE A 162 7.73 -11.07 28.31
N PHE A 163 7.10 -10.09 27.66
CA PHE A 163 7.82 -9.05 26.92
C PHE A 163 8.54 -8.06 27.83
N GLU A 164 7.99 -7.73 29.00
CA GLU A 164 8.67 -6.91 30.00
C GLU A 164 9.85 -7.67 30.60
N GLY A 165 9.72 -8.98 30.80
CA GLY A 165 10.81 -9.89 31.16
C GLY A 165 11.93 -9.84 30.14
N ILE A 166 11.62 -9.94 28.85
CA ILE A 166 12.62 -9.79 27.78
C ILE A 166 13.26 -8.40 27.82
N ARG A 167 12.49 -7.30 27.95
CA ARG A 167 13.07 -5.94 28.03
C ARG A 167 14.00 -5.77 29.22
N ASN A 168 13.65 -6.32 30.37
CA ASN A 168 14.48 -6.24 31.57
C ASN A 168 15.76 -7.04 31.41
N LEU A 169 15.68 -8.24 30.82
CA LEU A 169 16.85 -9.05 30.49
C LEU A 169 17.80 -8.32 29.52
N VAL A 170 17.24 -7.61 28.53
CA VAL A 170 18.02 -6.77 27.61
C VAL A 170 18.74 -5.63 28.33
N LYS A 171 18.04 -4.89 29.21
CA LYS A 171 18.64 -3.83 30.03
C LYS A 171 19.77 -4.36 30.92
N GLU A 172 19.60 -5.54 31.52
CA GLU A 172 20.63 -6.19 32.34
C GLU A 172 21.87 -6.57 31.52
N TYR A 173 21.69 -7.08 30.30
CA TYR A 173 22.81 -7.40 29.40
C TYR A 173 23.55 -6.15 28.91
N GLU A 174 22.84 -5.05 28.65
CA GLU A 174 23.43 -3.76 28.26
C GLU A 174 24.26 -3.15 29.41
N HIS A 175 23.81 -3.29 30.66
CA HIS A 175 24.58 -2.87 31.83
C HIS A 175 25.83 -3.73 32.09
N LYS A 176 25.76 -5.05 31.89
CA LYS A 176 26.92 -5.94 32.06
C LYS A 176 27.99 -5.75 30.97
N GLY A 177 27.58 -5.44 29.74
CA GLY A 177 28.50 -5.18 28.62
C GLY A 177 29.32 -3.88 28.74
N GLN A 178 29.03 -3.02 29.71
CA GLN A 178 29.84 -1.82 30.01
C GLN A 178 30.98 -2.10 31.01
N HIS A 179 30.88 -3.14 31.84
CA HIS A 179 31.94 -3.48 32.81
C HIS A 179 33.09 -4.30 32.19
N ASP A 180 32.82 -5.13 31.18
CA ASP A 180 33.83 -6.00 30.56
C ASP A 180 34.69 -5.33 29.46
N ARG A 181 34.49 -4.04 29.16
CA ARG A 181 35.35 -3.29 28.22
C ARG A 181 36.43 -2.43 28.90
N SER A 182 36.61 -2.63 30.20
CA SER A 182 37.58 -1.88 31.04
C SER A 182 38.69 -2.77 31.61
N ALA A 183 39.11 -3.80 30.86
CA ALA A 183 40.29 -4.62 31.13
C ALA A 183 41.14 -4.76 29.87
#